data_AF-A0A973JUF0-F1
#
_entry.id   AF-A0A973JUF0-F1
#
_cell.length_a   1.000
_cell.length_b   1.000
_cell.length_c   1.000
_cell.angle_alpha   90.00
_cell.angle_beta   90.00
_cell.angle_gamma   90.00
#
_symmetry.space_group_name_H-M   'P 1'
#
loop_
_entity.id
_entity.type
_entity.pdbx_description
1 polymer ?
#
loop_
_entity_poly.entity_id
_entity_poly.type
_entity_poly.pdbx_seq_one_letter_code
_entity_poly.pdbx_strand_id
1 'polypeptide(L)' 'MKKVLVTYFSHSGNTKVVAEKISSVLNGDLFEIKTLDTYPV' A
#
# COMPACT_ATOMS: atom_id res chain seq x y z
N MET A 1 -11.19 19.77 2.29
CA MET A 1 -10.09 18.80 2.15
C MET A 1 -10.67 17.41 1.95
N LYS A 2 -10.11 16.60 1.04
CA LYS A 2 -10.49 15.20 0.90
C LYS A 2 -9.56 14.35 1.76
N LYS A 3 -10.11 13.48 2.60
CA LYS A 3 -9.34 12.43 3.29
C LYS A 3 -9.19 11.27 2.31
N VAL A 4 -7.95 10.83 2.10
CA VAL A 4 -7.61 9.75 1.17
C VAL A 4 -6.86 8.68 1.94
N LEU A 5 -7.29 7.43 1.77
CA LEU A 5 -6.61 6.25 2.29
C LEU A 5 -6.22 5.37 1.12
N VAL A 6 -4.93 5.08 0.99
CA VAL A 6 -4.37 4.18 -0.01
C VAL A 6 -4.10 2.83 0.66
N THR A 7 -4.85 1.81 0.28
CA THR A 7 -4.66 0.44 0.76
C THR A 7 -4.00 -0.43 -0.30
N TYR A 8 -3.04 -1.28 0.06
CA TYR A 8 -2.39 -2.18 -0.89
C TYR A 8 -1.95 -3.50 -0.27
N PHE A 9 -1.83 -4.54 -1.09
CA PHE A 9 -1.10 -5.78 -0.76
C PHE A 9 0.13 -5.88 -1.66
N SER A 10 1.24 -6.41 -1.15
CA SER A 10 2.46 -6.59 -1.92
C SER A 10 3.20 -7.84 -1.49
N HIS A 11 3.34 -8.81 -2.39
CA HIS A 11 4.12 -10.02 -2.11
C HIS A 11 5.63 -9.74 -2.10
N SER A 12 6.20 -9.30 -3.22
CA SER A 12 7.65 -9.10 -3.39
C SER A 12 8.11 -7.64 -3.33
N GLY A 13 7.19 -6.70 -3.08
CA GLY A 13 7.50 -5.28 -2.89
C GLY A 13 7.09 -4.35 -4.03
N ASN A 14 6.76 -4.88 -5.22
CA ASN A 14 6.43 -4.03 -6.38
C ASN A 14 5.21 -3.13 -6.12
N THR A 15 4.13 -3.68 -5.57
CA THR A 15 2.92 -2.91 -5.29
C THR A 15 3.14 -1.89 -4.18
N LYS A 16 4.00 -2.19 -3.19
CA LYS A 16 4.39 -1.26 -2.12
C LYS A 16 4.98 0.03 -2.69
N VAL A 17 5.94 -0.11 -3.60
CA VAL A 17 6.62 1.04 -4.24
C VAL A 17 5.61 1.96 -4.94
N VAL A 18 4.63 1.38 -5.64
CA VAL A 18 3.60 2.17 -6.34
C VAL A 18 2.63 2.81 -5.34
N ALA A 19 2.21 2.08 -4.30
CA ALA A 19 1.28 2.58 -3.29
C ALA A 19 1.87 3.75 -2.50
N GLU A 20 3.15 3.69 -2.12
CA GLU A 20 3.89 4.80 -1.48
C GLU A 20 3.91 6.05 -2.36
N LYS A 21 4.14 5.87 -3.67
CA LYS A 21 4.12 6.96 -4.64
C LYS A 21 2.73 7.60 -4.76
N ILE A 22 1.68 6.79 -4.83
CA ILE A 22 0.28 7.27 -4.90
C ILE A 22 -0.07 8.04 -3.61
N SER A 23 0.24 7.48 -2.44
CA SER A 23 -0.02 8.11 -1.14
C SER A 23 0.67 9.48 -1.02
N SER A 24 1.91 9.56 -1.50
CA SER A 24 2.69 10.80 -1.48
C SER A 24 2.09 11.87 -2.40
N VAL A 25 1.66 11.50 -3.61
CA VAL A 25 1.03 12.44 -4.57
C VAL A 25 -0.31 12.95 -4.06
N LEU A 26 -1.08 12.09 -3.39
CA LEU A 26 -2.42 12.42 -2.89
C LEU A 26 -2.40 13.03 -1.49
N ASN A 27 -1.22 13.10 -0.85
CA ASN A 27 -1.06 13.49 0.55
C ASN A 27 -2.00 12.71 1.47
N GLY A 28 -2.19 11.42 1.15
CA GLY A 28 -3.10 10.50 1.82
C GLY A 28 -2.39 9.55 2.77
N ASP A 29 -3.17 8.87 3.61
CA ASP A 29 -2.68 7.83 4.51
C ASP A 29 -2.42 6.52 3.75
N LEU A 30 -1.46 5.74 4.21
CA LEU A 30 -1.07 4.47 3.62
C LEU A 30 -1.36 3.30 4.58
N PHE A 31 -1.99 2.25 4.08
CA PHE A 31 -2.27 1.04 4.85
C PHE A 31 -1.91 -0.22 4.05
N GLU A 32 -1.09 -1.09 4.64
CA GLU A 32 -0.71 -2.36 4.03
C GLU A 32 -1.65 -3.48 4.49
N ILE A 33 -2.26 -4.17 3.53
CA ILE A 33 -3.06 -5.37 3.74
C ILE A 33 -2.08 -6.53 3.95
N LYS A 34 -2.01 -7.05 5.18
CA LYS A 34 -1.21 -8.22 5.53
C LYS A 34 -2.02 -9.49 5.36
N THR A 35 -1.39 -10.54 4.82
CA THR A 35 -1.96 -11.88 4.81
C THR A 35 -1.84 -12.51 6.20
N LEU A 36 -2.77 -13.41 6.54
CA LEU A 36 -2.67 -14.18 7.78
C LEU A 36 -1.44 -15.12 7.75
N ASP A 37 -1.28 -15.82 6.62
CA ASP A 37 -0.13 -16.68 6.34
C ASP A 37 0.82 -16.00 5.35
N THR A 38 2.12 -16.20 5.51
CA THR A 38 3.13 -15.66 4.58
C THR A 38 2.94 -16.26 3.20
N TYR A 39 2.96 -15.41 2.18
CA TYR A 39 2.90 -15.88 0.79
C TYR A 39 4.21 -16.62 0.42
N PRO A 40 4.16 -17.75 -0.29
CA PRO A 40 5.36 -18.50 -0.68
C PRO A 40 6.27 -17.66 -1.58
N VAL A 41 7.58 -17.76 -1.34
CA VAL A 41 8.62 -17.07 -2.12
C VAL A 41 8.75 -17.58 -3.55
#